data_AF-A0A178T8U4-F1
#
_entry.id   AF-A0A178T8U4-F1
#
_cell.length_a   1.000
_cell.length_b   1.000
_cell.length_c   1.000
_cell.angle_alpha   90.00
_cell.angle_beta   90.00
_cell.angle_gamma   90.00
#
_symmetry.space_group_name_H-M   'P 1'
#
loop_
_entity.id
_entity.type
_entity.pdbx_description
1 polymer ?
#
loop_
_entity_poly.entity_id
_entity_poly.type
_entity_poly.pdbx_seq_one_letter_code
_entity_poly.pdbx_strand_id
1 'polypeptide(L)'
;MDVLYDRTVTCLVCKQTYTTKKVRSRFIRPVQHDTDFCSYYASEEANPLLYYVHVCPHCGFAATEEFSTETDAFIHTHMSEVRLLYLIGELYRRLGKEKQAVIYFSRVIARKKETIEKGIVNMAYDRWQEIREEKKGAQ
;
A
#
# COMPACT_ATOMS: atom_id res chain seq x y z
N MET A 1 29.00 -1.80 4.54
CA MET A 1 28.40 -1.68 3.18
C MET A 1 27.15 -0.85 3.33
N ASP A 2 27.03 0.24 2.58
CA ASP A 2 26.00 1.26 2.84
C ASP A 2 24.57 0.76 2.57
N VAL A 3 23.63 1.24 3.41
CA VAL A 3 22.19 0.94 3.31
C VAL A 3 21.60 1.49 2.01
N LEU A 4 22.09 2.66 1.61
CA LEU A 4 21.66 3.38 0.42
C LEU A 4 22.60 3.10 -0.77
N TYR A 5 22.09 3.36 -1.97
CA TYR A 5 22.87 3.41 -3.20
C TYR A 5 22.41 4.54 -4.09
N ASP A 6 23.30 4.98 -4.97
CA ASP A 6 23.01 6.00 -5.97
C ASP A 6 22.30 5.40 -7.17
N ARG A 7 21.22 6.06 -7.58
CA ARG A 7 20.45 5.75 -8.78
C ARG A 7 20.42 6.97 -9.69
N THR A 8 20.68 6.77 -10.97
CA THR A 8 20.51 7.79 -12.00
C THR A 8 19.06 7.82 -12.49
N VAL A 9 18.47 9.01 -12.56
CA VAL A 9 17.09 9.25 -13.00
C VAL A 9 17.07 10.42 -13.99
N THR A 10 16.23 10.32 -15.02
CA THR A 10 15.97 11.40 -15.98
C THR A 10 14.66 12.09 -15.62
N CYS A 11 14.67 13.41 -15.41
CA CYS A 11 13.47 14.16 -15.07
C CYS A 11 12.43 14.10 -16.20
N LEU A 12 11.18 13.76 -15.89
CA LEU A 12 10.09 13.72 -16.88
C LEU A 12 9.72 15.09 -17.44
N VAL A 13 10.01 16.18 -16.69
CA VAL A 13 9.68 17.56 -17.07
C VAL A 13 10.83 18.24 -17.80
N CYS A 14 11.96 18.49 -17.12
CA CYS A 14 13.06 19.25 -17.72
C CYS A 14 14.10 18.40 -18.47
N LYS A 15 13.91 17.06 -18.49
CA LYS A 15 14.79 16.08 -19.17
C LYS A 15 16.23 16.01 -18.68
N GLN A 16 16.61 16.79 -17.67
CA GLN A 16 17.91 16.71 -17.05
C GLN A 16 18.07 15.42 -16.24
N THR A 17 19.24 14.81 -16.36
CA THR A 17 19.62 13.63 -15.60
C THR A 17 20.27 14.04 -14.28
N TYR A 18 19.92 13.35 -13.20
CA TYR A 18 20.47 13.56 -11.87
C TYR A 18 20.53 12.24 -11.08
N THR A 19 21.21 12.28 -9.94
CA THR A 19 21.37 11.13 -9.05
C THR A 19 20.52 11.31 -7.81
N THR A 20 19.86 10.23 -7.37
CA THR A 20 19.09 10.16 -6.12
C THR A 20 19.51 8.94 -5.29
N LYS A 21 19.19 8.96 -4.00
CA LYS A 21 19.44 7.83 -3.08
C LYS A 21 18.27 6.87 -3.08
N LYS A 22 18.56 5.57 -3.00
CA LYS A 22 17.57 4.51 -2.80
C LYS A 22 18.05 3.47 -1.81
N VAL A 23 17.13 2.91 -1.03
CA VAL A 23 17.42 1.82 -0.08
C VAL A 23 17.68 0.52 -0.85
N ARG A 24 18.74 -0.21 -0.49
CA ARG A 24 19.00 -1.54 -1.07
C ARG A 24 18.03 -2.58 -0.48
N SER A 25 17.42 -3.38 -1.33
CA SER A 25 16.33 -4.31 -0.95
C SER A 25 16.66 -5.26 0.20
N ARG A 26 17.91 -5.73 0.31
CA ARG A 26 18.35 -6.64 1.40
C ARG A 26 18.26 -6.03 2.81
N PHE A 27 18.21 -4.70 2.92
CA PHE A 27 18.07 -4.00 4.20
C PHE A 27 16.61 -3.67 4.52
N ILE A 28 15.70 -3.78 3.54
CA ILE A 28 14.28 -3.53 3.74
C ILE A 28 13.70 -4.67 4.57
N ARG A 29 13.35 -4.38 5.82
CA ARG A 29 12.79 -5.34 6.78
C ARG A 29 11.51 -4.79 7.38
N PRO A 30 10.32 -5.12 6.81
CA PRO A 30 9.06 -4.75 7.41
C PRO A 30 8.83 -5.56 8.70
N VAL A 31 8.33 -4.89 9.74
CA VAL A 31 8.08 -5.45 11.08
C VAL A 31 6.58 -5.65 11.31
N GLN A 32 5.79 -4.67 10.88
CA GLN A 32 4.34 -4.64 11.11
C GLN A 32 3.64 -4.02 9.91
N HIS A 33 2.37 -4.37 9.73
CA HIS A 33 1.46 -3.68 8.82
C HIS A 33 0.19 -3.26 9.56
N ASP A 34 -0.32 -2.09 9.25
CA ASP A 34 -1.64 -1.64 9.73
C ASP A 34 -2.79 -2.28 8.93
N THR A 35 -4.03 -2.02 9.36
CA THR A 35 -5.25 -2.48 8.66
C THR A 35 -5.42 -1.85 7.28
N ASP A 36 -4.69 -0.80 6.94
CA ASP A 36 -4.63 -0.23 5.58
C ASP A 36 -3.38 -0.65 4.81
N PHE A 37 -2.68 -1.66 5.31
CA PHE A 37 -1.43 -2.21 4.76
C PHE A 37 -0.23 -1.27 4.82
N CYS A 38 -0.28 -0.19 5.62
CA CYS A 38 0.88 0.64 5.89
C CYS A 38 1.99 -0.17 6.59
N SER A 39 3.15 -0.32 5.96
CA SER A 39 4.30 -1.06 6.50
C SER A 39 5.15 -0.20 7.44
N TYR A 40 5.50 -0.76 8.60
CA TYR A 40 6.54 -0.23 9.49
C TYR A 40 7.83 -1.02 9.29
N TYR A 41 8.97 -0.33 9.31
CA TYR A 41 10.29 -0.92 9.06
C TYR A 41 11.16 -0.89 10.32
N ALA A 42 11.99 -1.90 10.51
CA ALA A 42 12.78 -2.07 11.73
C ALA A 42 13.82 -0.97 11.96
N SER A 43 14.29 -0.35 10.88
CA SER A 43 15.30 0.70 10.90
C SER A 43 14.79 1.88 10.08
N GLU A 44 14.82 3.07 10.68
CA GLU A 44 14.45 4.31 10.00
C GLU A 44 15.41 4.63 8.85
N GLU A 45 16.71 4.37 9.03
CA GLU A 45 17.75 4.53 8.01
C GLU A 45 17.52 3.61 6.78
N ALA A 46 16.88 2.46 7.00
CA ALA A 46 16.52 1.51 5.94
C ALA A 46 15.03 1.57 5.56
N ASN A 47 14.30 2.61 5.98
CA ASN A 47 12.90 2.78 5.63
C ASN A 47 12.79 3.25 4.17
N PRO A 48 12.28 2.41 3.24
CA PRO A 48 12.18 2.78 1.83
C PRO A 48 11.18 3.91 1.57
N LEU A 49 10.21 4.15 2.47
CA LEU A 49 9.21 5.19 2.30
C LEU A 49 9.83 6.60 2.28
N LEU A 50 10.94 6.80 3.00
CA LEU A 50 11.67 8.08 3.03
C LEU A 50 12.38 8.40 1.71
N TYR A 51 12.60 7.37 0.87
CA TYR A 51 13.31 7.47 -0.41
C TYR A 51 12.41 7.07 -1.59
N TYR A 52 11.10 6.95 -1.37
CA TYR A 52 10.14 6.52 -2.38
C TYR A 52 9.92 7.58 -3.47
N VAL A 53 9.88 8.85 -3.05
CA VAL A 53 9.76 10.01 -3.94
C VAL A 53 11.16 10.57 -4.20
N HIS A 54 11.48 10.81 -5.47
CA HIS A 54 12.66 11.54 -5.88
C HIS A 54 12.28 12.92 -6.42
N VAL A 55 13.10 13.94 -6.11
CA VAL A 55 12.85 15.32 -6.51
C VAL A 55 13.97 15.79 -7.43
N CYS A 56 13.59 16.32 -8.60
CA CYS A 56 14.54 16.89 -9.55
C CYS A 56 15.17 18.17 -8.97
N PRO A 57 16.51 18.25 -8.82
CA PRO A 57 17.16 19.42 -8.27
C PRO A 57 17.14 20.63 -9.21
N HIS A 58 16.81 20.43 -10.50
CA HIS A 58 16.82 21.49 -11.50
C HIS A 58 15.49 22.23 -11.62
N CYS A 59 14.37 21.52 -11.48
CA CYS A 59 13.03 22.10 -11.67
C CYS A 59 12.05 21.82 -10.52
N GLY A 60 12.47 21.08 -9.48
CA GLY A 60 11.63 20.76 -8.33
C GLY A 60 10.56 19.68 -8.58
N PHE A 61 10.48 19.11 -9.79
CA PHE A 61 9.51 18.07 -10.09
C PHE A 61 9.75 16.82 -9.24
N ALA A 62 8.72 16.42 -8.48
CA ALA A 62 8.72 15.24 -7.64
C ALA A 62 8.00 14.08 -8.36
N ALA A 63 8.62 12.90 -8.37
CA ALA A 63 8.04 11.70 -8.97
C ALA A 63 8.46 10.44 -8.22
N THR A 64 7.73 9.36 -8.48
CA THR A 64 8.10 8.01 -8.04
C THR A 64 8.48 7.17 -9.25
N GLU A 65 9.02 5.98 -9.03
CA GLU A 65 9.50 5.13 -10.12
C GLU A 65 8.38 4.55 -10.97
N GLU A 66 7.17 4.50 -10.40
CA GLU A 66 5.95 4.02 -11.02
C GLU A 66 5.37 5.03 -12.02
N PHE A 67 5.87 6.28 -12.06
CA PHE A 67 5.48 7.28 -13.04
C PHE A 67 6.14 6.92 -14.38
N SER A 68 5.47 6.10 -15.20
CA SER A 68 5.87 5.85 -16.59
C SER A 68 5.04 6.71 -17.55
N THR A 69 5.63 7.02 -18.70
CA THR A 69 4.95 7.70 -19.82
C THR A 69 4.16 6.73 -20.70
N GLU A 70 4.19 5.43 -20.38
CA GLU A 70 3.60 4.36 -21.19
C GLU A 70 2.39 3.77 -20.48
N THR A 71 1.38 3.41 -21.27
CA THR A 71 0.07 2.91 -20.81
C THR A 71 0.13 1.59 -20.04
N ASP A 72 1.28 0.93 -19.96
CA ASP A 72 1.51 -0.32 -19.22
C ASP A 72 1.78 -0.11 -17.71
N ALA A 73 1.81 1.12 -17.22
CA ALA A 73 2.01 1.44 -15.79
C ALA A 73 1.00 0.75 -14.85
N PHE A 74 -0.17 0.36 -15.36
CA PHE A 74 -1.26 -0.20 -14.56
C PHE A 74 -1.07 -1.68 -14.20
N ILE A 75 -0.20 -2.41 -14.92
CA ILE A 75 -0.01 -3.85 -14.75
C ILE A 75 0.85 -4.17 -13.51
N HIS A 76 1.62 -3.20 -12.99
CA HIS A 76 2.53 -3.41 -11.86
C HIS A 76 2.07 -2.81 -10.53
N THR A 77 0.87 -2.25 -10.45
CA THR A 77 0.31 -1.85 -9.17
C THR A 77 0.05 -3.10 -8.31
N HIS A 78 0.68 -3.18 -7.15
CA HIS A 78 0.47 -4.23 -6.13
C HIS A 78 -0.98 -4.32 -5.59
N MET A 79 -1.94 -3.62 -6.20
CA MET A 79 -3.32 -3.49 -5.75
C MET A 79 -4.23 -4.46 -6.49
N SER A 80 -4.53 -5.59 -5.85
CA SER A 80 -5.54 -6.52 -6.32
C SER A 80 -6.96 -6.02 -6.04
N GLU A 81 -7.95 -6.59 -6.73
CA GLU A 81 -9.36 -6.31 -6.45
C GLU A 81 -9.74 -6.68 -5.00
N VAL A 82 -9.13 -7.72 -4.44
CA VAL A 82 -9.36 -8.15 -3.05
C VAL A 82 -8.82 -7.12 -2.06
N ARG A 83 -7.60 -6.61 -2.28
CA ARG A 83 -7.02 -5.51 -1.50
C ARG A 83 -7.93 -4.29 -1.55
N LEU A 84 -8.37 -3.91 -2.75
CA LEU A 84 -9.21 -2.73 -2.93
C LEU A 84 -10.54 -2.85 -2.18
N LEU A 85 -11.25 -3.98 -2.32
CA LEU A 85 -12.50 -4.19 -1.60
C LEU A 85 -12.32 -4.15 -0.08
N TYR A 86 -11.24 -4.75 0.42
CA TYR A 86 -10.94 -4.72 1.85
C TYR A 86 -10.69 -3.29 2.35
N LEU A 87 -9.87 -2.51 1.64
CA LEU A 87 -9.61 -1.10 1.98
C LEU A 87 -10.89 -0.27 1.95
N ILE A 88 -11.77 -0.46 0.96
CA ILE A 88 -13.07 0.23 0.93
C ILE A 88 -13.90 -0.14 2.16
N GLY A 89 -13.93 -1.41 2.56
CA GLY A 89 -14.61 -1.86 3.77
C GLY A 89 -14.06 -1.18 5.02
N GLU A 90 -12.73 -1.10 5.16
CA GLU A 90 -12.08 -0.45 6.31
C GLU A 90 -12.35 1.06 6.35
N LEU A 91 -12.37 1.73 5.19
CA LEU A 91 -12.75 3.14 5.10
C LEU A 91 -14.19 3.37 5.57
N TYR A 92 -15.16 2.55 5.12
CA TYR A 92 -16.53 2.65 5.59
C TYR A 92 -16.64 2.39 7.09
N ARG A 93 -15.88 1.44 7.63
CA ARG A 93 -15.84 1.14 9.07
C ARG A 93 -15.31 2.34 9.87
N ARG A 94 -14.19 2.94 9.45
CA ARG A 94 -13.61 4.14 10.08
C ARG A 94 -14.56 5.34 10.04
N LEU A 95 -15.45 5.42 9.04
CA LEU A 95 -16.50 6.43 8.94
C LEU A 95 -17.78 6.10 9.74
N GLY A 96 -17.82 5.01 10.50
CA GLY A 96 -19.01 4.56 11.24
C GLY A 96 -20.14 4.01 10.36
N LYS A 97 -19.89 3.80 9.07
CA LYS A 97 -20.87 3.31 8.08
C LYS A 97 -20.85 1.78 8.01
N GLU A 98 -21.21 1.13 9.11
CA GLU A 98 -21.08 -0.32 9.30
C GLU A 98 -21.84 -1.16 8.26
N LYS A 99 -23.04 -0.73 7.84
CA LYS A 99 -23.85 -1.48 6.86
C LYS A 99 -23.08 -1.63 5.54
N GLN A 100 -22.44 -0.56 5.09
CA GLN A 100 -21.60 -0.55 3.90
C GLN A 100 -20.34 -1.40 4.13
N ALA A 101 -19.66 -1.22 5.27
CA ALA A 101 -18.45 -1.97 5.59
C ALA A 101 -18.67 -3.49 5.50
N VAL A 102 -19.75 -4.00 6.09
CA VAL A 102 -20.14 -5.44 6.06
C VAL A 102 -20.33 -5.94 4.62
N ILE A 103 -20.91 -5.15 3.73
CA ILE A 103 -21.10 -5.53 2.32
C ILE A 103 -19.75 -5.75 1.65
N TYR A 104 -18.79 -4.83 1.83
CA TYR A 104 -17.47 -4.94 1.22
C TYR A 104 -16.65 -6.10 1.81
N PHE A 105 -16.66 -6.30 3.13
CA PHE A 105 -16.00 -7.45 3.75
C PHE A 105 -16.59 -8.79 3.29
N SER A 106 -17.92 -8.87 3.13
CA SER A 106 -18.58 -10.07 2.61
C SER A 106 -18.15 -10.40 1.17
N ARG A 107 -17.95 -9.38 0.32
CA ARG A 107 -17.44 -9.55 -1.05
C ARG A 107 -16.00 -10.08 -1.06
N VAL A 108 -15.16 -9.63 -0.13
CA VAL A 108 -13.80 -10.18 0.05
C VAL A 108 -13.85 -11.66 0.42
N ILE A 109 -14.67 -12.01 1.42
CA ILE A 109 -14.81 -13.40 1.91
C ILE A 109 -15.36 -14.33 0.83
N ALA A 110 -16.28 -13.86 -0.01
CA ALA A 110 -16.83 -14.64 -1.12
C ALA A 110 -15.75 -15.10 -2.11
N ARG A 111 -14.70 -14.29 -2.30
CA ARG A 111 -13.60 -14.55 -3.24
C ARG A 111 -12.45 -15.38 -2.66
N LYS A 112 -12.62 -15.96 -1.47
CA LYS A 112 -11.58 -16.74 -0.77
C LYS A 112 -10.96 -17.88 -1.58
N LYS A 113 -11.68 -18.42 -2.57
CA LYS A 113 -11.22 -19.52 -3.43
C LYS A 113 -10.45 -19.04 -4.66
N GLU A 114 -10.68 -17.80 -5.08
CA GLU A 114 -10.12 -17.21 -6.30
C GLU A 114 -8.79 -16.49 -6.01
N THR A 115 -8.63 -15.95 -4.80
CA THR A 115 -7.45 -15.17 -4.42
C THR A 115 -6.36 -15.99 -3.74
N ILE A 116 -5.12 -15.63 -4.02
CA ILE A 116 -3.93 -16.12 -3.28
C ILE A 116 -3.76 -15.41 -1.93
N GLU A 117 -4.41 -14.26 -1.73
CA GLU A 117 -4.22 -13.36 -0.58
C GLU A 117 -5.07 -13.76 0.63
N LYS A 118 -4.86 -14.99 1.11
CA LYS A 118 -5.62 -15.56 2.23
C LYS A 118 -5.57 -14.72 3.51
N GLY A 119 -4.46 -14.01 3.74
CA GLY A 119 -4.32 -13.11 4.89
C GLY A 119 -5.38 -12.00 4.90
N ILE A 120 -5.64 -11.37 3.75
CA ILE A 120 -6.64 -10.31 3.62
C ILE A 120 -8.05 -10.86 3.82
N VAL A 121 -8.31 -12.07 3.33
CA VAL A 121 -9.58 -12.76 3.56
C VAL A 121 -9.83 -12.98 5.04
N ASN A 122 -8.82 -13.41 5.78
CA ASN A 122 -8.92 -13.59 7.24
C ASN A 122 -9.15 -12.25 7.95
N MET A 123 -8.39 -11.21 7.60
CA MET A 123 -8.58 -9.86 8.13
C MET A 123 -10.01 -9.34 7.89
N ALA A 124 -10.58 -9.62 6.70
CA ALA A 124 -11.96 -9.26 6.38
C ALA A 124 -12.99 -10.03 7.22
N TYR A 125 -12.72 -11.32 7.49
CA TYR A 125 -13.56 -12.15 8.34
C TYR A 125 -13.57 -11.64 9.79
N ASP A 126 -12.40 -11.29 10.33
CA ASP A 126 -12.27 -10.76 11.69
C ASP A 126 -13.05 -9.44 11.83
N ARG A 127 -12.87 -8.49 10.90
CA ARG A 127 -13.65 -7.23 10.90
C ARG A 127 -15.16 -7.46 10.76
N TRP A 128 -15.56 -8.46 9.97
CA TRP A 128 -16.96 -8.80 9.80
C TRP A 128 -17.59 -9.36 11.09
N GLN A 129 -16.85 -10.16 11.85
CA GLN A 129 -17.31 -10.68 13.14
C GLN A 129 -17.45 -9.56 14.18
N GLU A 130 -16.43 -8.72 14.32
CA GLU A 130 -16.44 -7.58 15.27
C GLU A 130 -17.70 -6.72 15.12
N ILE A 131 -18.02 -6.29 13.89
CA ILE A 131 -19.20 -5.45 13.62
C ILE A 131 -20.51 -6.18 13.99
N ARG A 132 -20.56 -7.52 13.88
CA ARG A 132 -21.75 -8.29 14.25
C ARG A 132 -21.88 -8.47 15.76
N GLU A 133 -20.78 -8.59 16.47
CA GLU A 133 -20.74 -8.68 17.93
C GLU A 133 -21.13 -7.36 18.57
N GLU A 134 -20.61 -6.24 18.07
CA GLU A 134 -20.98 -4.88 18.51
C GLU A 134 -22.48 -4.63 18.38
N LYS A 135 -23.09 -5.06 17.27
CA LYS A 135 -24.55 -4.97 17.07
C LYS A 135 -25.38 -5.82 18.02
N LYS A 136 -24.85 -6.97 18.46
CA LYS A 136 -25.54 -7.83 19.45
C LYS A 136 -25.42 -7.29 20.87
N GLY A 137 -24.30 -6.64 21.18
CA GLY A 137 -24.07 -6.02 22.49
C GLY A 137 -24.81 -4.69 22.69
N ALA A 138 -25.15 -4.00 21.61
CA ALA A 138 -25.94 -2.77 21.62
C ALA A 138 -27.48 -2.99 21.61
N GLN A 139 -27.93 -4.25 21.69
CA GLN A 139 -29.34 -4.66 21.61
C GLN A 139 -29.95 -4.89 22.99
#